data_AF-A0A2K1IEE6-F1
#
_entry.id   AF-A0A2K1IEE6-F1
#
_cell.length_a   1.000
_cell.length_b   1.000
_cell.length_c   1.000
_cell.angle_alpha   90.00
_cell.angle_beta   90.00
_cell.angle_gamma   90.00
#
_symmetry.space_group_name_H-M   'P 1'
#
loop_
_entity.id
_entity.type
_entity.pdbx_description
1 polymer ?
#
loop_
_entity_poly.entity_id
_entity_poly.type
_entity_poly.pdbx_seq_one_letter_code
_entity_poly.pdbx_strand_id
1 'polypeptide(L)'
;MAPIVTEFVNNTQQVLHVTVGNSRFRVNFAKIEKGSKHSMKMDYNDTYQEYWIGPDRTGSVLVLTSDDCCDYKSITIIEIGGKFTAHKEPRVHYRSVMLEAETAPVAEKERTCSGLKRWIRLGLF
;
A
#
# COMPACT_ATOMS: atom_id res chain seq x y z
N MET A 1 14.15 19.26 -3.77
CA MET A 1 12.79 18.67 -3.65
C MET A 1 12.51 18.48 -2.17
N ALA A 2 11.25 18.42 -1.71
CA ALA A 2 10.99 18.08 -0.32
C ALA A 2 11.26 16.58 -0.10
N PRO A 3 11.85 16.16 1.03
CA PRO A 3 12.08 14.75 1.30
C PRO A 3 10.75 14.01 1.48
N ILE A 4 10.69 12.79 0.97
CA ILE A 4 9.60 11.85 1.21
C ILE A 4 9.73 11.27 2.61
N VAL A 5 8.60 11.11 3.29
CA VAL A 5 8.55 10.49 4.62
C VAL A 5 7.68 9.23 4.59
N THR A 6 8.26 8.11 4.98
CA THR A 6 7.60 6.80 5.15
C THR A 6 7.57 6.43 6.63
N GLU A 7 6.42 5.98 7.12
CA GLU A 7 6.31 5.50 8.49
C GLU A 7 6.58 3.99 8.54
N PHE A 8 7.59 3.57 9.29
CA PHE A 8 7.76 2.16 9.68
C PHE A 8 7.03 1.94 11.00
N VAL A 9 6.00 1.10 10.99
CA VAL A 9 5.15 0.85 12.17
C VAL A 9 5.44 -0.53 12.72
N ASN A 10 5.90 -0.61 13.97
CA ASN A 10 6.11 -1.88 14.65
C ASN A 10 4.81 -2.34 15.32
N ASN A 11 4.12 -3.27 14.68
CA ASN A 11 2.94 -3.94 15.24
C ASN A 11 3.25 -5.39 15.66
N THR A 12 4.50 -5.67 16.01
CA THR A 12 4.95 -6.95 16.56
C THR A 12 4.93 -6.92 18.09
N GLN A 13 5.21 -8.06 18.74
CA GLN A 13 5.33 -8.13 20.20
C GLN A 13 6.76 -7.91 20.70
N GLN A 14 7.71 -7.58 19.81
CA GLN A 14 9.11 -7.38 20.14
C GLN A 14 9.61 -6.02 19.67
N VAL A 15 10.76 -5.59 20.19
CA VAL A 15 11.47 -4.43 19.64
C VAL A 15 12.09 -4.82 18.31
N LEU A 16 11.92 -3.98 17.30
CA LEU A 16 12.58 -4.15 16.01
C LEU A 16 13.92 -3.42 15.99
N HIS A 17 14.97 -4.17 15.70
CA HIS A 17 16.28 -3.62 15.37
C HIS A 17 16.38 -3.51 13.85
N VAL A 18 16.68 -2.32 13.37
CA VAL A 18 16.83 -2.02 11.94
C VAL A 18 18.29 -1.69 11.68
N THR A 19 18.87 -2.39 10.71
CA THR A 19 20.17 -2.04 10.14
C THR A 19 19.96 -1.55 8.71
N VAL A 20 20.80 -0.61 8.28
CA VAL A 20 20.73 -0.03 6.93
C VAL A 20 22.08 -0.15 6.24
N GLY A 21 22.05 -0.20 4.91
CA GLY A 21 23.26 -0.24 4.10
C GLY A 21 23.00 -0.86 2.74
N ASN A 22 24.05 -1.44 2.17
CA ASN A 22 24.00 -2.11 0.88
C ASN A 22 24.78 -3.43 0.93
N SER A 23 25.05 -4.05 -0.21
CA SER A 23 25.75 -5.34 -0.30
C SER A 23 27.15 -5.37 0.35
N ARG A 24 27.77 -4.20 0.62
CA ARG A 24 29.14 -4.12 1.15
C ARG A 24 29.23 -3.69 2.62
N PHE A 25 28.26 -2.95 3.13
CA PHE A 25 28.30 -2.45 4.51
C PHE A 25 26.91 -2.44 5.13
N ARG A 26 26.85 -2.66 6.44
CA ARG A 26 25.63 -2.53 7.24
C ARG A 26 25.96 -1.80 8.54
N VAL A 27 25.09 -0.88 8.93
CA VAL A 27 25.21 -0.12 10.18
C VAL A 27 23.88 -0.14 10.93
N ASN A 28 23.95 0.01 12.25
CA ASN A 28 22.75 0.18 13.07
C ASN A 28 22.05 1.47 12.67
N PHE A 29 20.76 1.37 12.33
CA PHE A 29 19.98 2.50 11.85
C PHE A 29 19.00 2.98 12.91
N ALA A 30 18.11 2.10 13.35
CA ALA A 30 17.03 2.47 14.26
C ALA A 30 16.64 1.30 15.17
N LYS A 31 16.05 1.65 16.31
CA LYS A 31 15.35 0.75 17.21
C LYS A 31 13.90 1.22 17.27
N ILE A 32 12.96 0.37 16.85
CA ILE A 32 11.52 0.68 16.84
C ILE A 32 10.86 -0.10 17.97
N GLU A 33 10.50 0.60 19.04
CA GLU A 33 9.84 0.00 20.20
C GLU A 33 8.48 -0.61 19.83
N LYS A 34 8.00 -1.54 20.66
CA LYS A 34 6.71 -2.22 20.44
C LYS A 34 5.57 -1.21 20.34
N GLY A 35 4.73 -1.35 19.32
CA GLY A 35 3.59 -0.46 19.06
C GLY A 35 3.99 0.96 18.64
N SER A 36 5.28 1.21 18.42
CA SER A 36 5.79 2.52 18.04
C SER A 36 6.04 2.60 16.54
N LYS A 37 6.28 3.82 16.06
CA LYS A 37 6.58 4.12 14.67
C LYS A 37 7.89 4.88 14.54
N HIS A 38 8.53 4.74 13.39
CA HIS A 38 9.74 5.46 13.03
C HIS A 38 9.57 6.09 11.65
N SER A 39 9.79 7.41 11.55
CA SER A 39 9.68 8.15 10.30
C SER A 39 10.99 8.08 9.52
N MET A 40 10.98 7.33 8.42
CA MET A 40 12.08 7.28 7.46
C MET A 40 11.96 8.47 6.50
N LYS A 41 13.00 9.32 6.45
CA LYS A 41 13.08 10.41 5.48
C LYS A 41 14.00 9.99 4.34
N MET A 42 13.53 10.09 3.10
CA MET A 42 14.33 9.82 1.90
C MET A 42 14.25 10.98 0.91
N ASP A 43 15.36 11.30 0.27
CA ASP A 43 15.40 12.08 -0.96
C ASP A 43 15.43 11.12 -2.16
N TYR A 44 14.82 11.51 -3.29
CA TYR A 44 14.87 10.69 -4.51
C TYR A 44 16.28 10.55 -5.10
N ASN A 45 17.20 11.43 -4.70
CA ASN A 45 18.61 11.36 -5.08
C ASN A 45 19.44 10.51 -4.11
N ASP A 46 18.84 9.97 -3.05
CA ASP A 46 19.55 9.10 -2.11
C ASP A 46 19.99 7.82 -2.82
N THR A 47 21.16 7.33 -2.41
CA THR A 47 21.66 6.04 -2.91
C THR A 47 20.76 4.91 -2.44
N TYR A 48 20.60 3.89 -3.29
CA TYR A 48 19.89 2.67 -2.96
C TYR A 48 20.36 2.07 -1.63
N GLN A 49 19.39 1.74 -0.77
CA GLN A 49 19.62 1.15 0.54
C GLN A 49 18.65 0.00 0.80
N GLU A 50 19.14 -1.00 1.51
CA GLU A 50 18.35 -2.08 2.10
C GLU A 50 18.28 -1.86 3.62
N TYR A 51 17.09 -2.10 4.16
CA TYR A 51 16.74 -2.00 5.57
C TYR A 51 16.40 -3.41 6.08
N TRP A 52 17.31 -3.98 6.86
CA TRP A 52 17.16 -5.30 7.45
C TRP A 52 16.56 -5.19 8.85
N ILE A 53 15.40 -5.82 9.04
CA ILE A 53 14.58 -5.78 10.24
C ILE A 53 14.57 -7.18 10.87
N GLY A 54 15.12 -7.30 12.08
CA GLY A 54 15.15 -8.57 12.79
C GLY A 54 16.41 -8.78 13.63
N PRO A 55 16.71 -10.05 13.98
CA PRO A 55 16.00 -11.27 13.57
C PRO A 55 14.59 -11.43 14.19
N ASP A 56 13.74 -12.19 13.51
CA ASP A 56 12.47 -12.72 14.05
C ASP A 56 12.70 -14.00 14.88
N ARG A 57 11.63 -14.62 15.39
CA ARG A 57 11.74 -15.81 16.24
C ARG A 57 12.29 -17.04 15.53
N THR A 58 12.28 -17.04 14.20
CA THR A 58 12.87 -18.11 13.38
C THR A 58 14.33 -17.83 13.02
N GLY A 59 14.87 -16.69 13.43
CA GLY A 59 16.18 -16.20 13.02
C GLY A 59 16.19 -15.53 11.63
N SER A 60 15.02 -15.37 11.01
CA SER A 60 14.90 -14.73 9.69
C SER A 60 14.87 -13.21 9.81
N VAL A 61 15.20 -12.54 8.71
CA VAL A 61 15.22 -11.07 8.63
C VAL A 61 14.27 -10.64 7.52
N LEU A 62 13.47 -9.62 7.81
CA LEU A 62 12.65 -8.93 6.81
C LEU A 62 13.50 -7.83 6.16
N VAL A 63 13.50 -7.75 4.84
CA VAL A 63 14.24 -6.71 4.09
C VAL A 63 13.26 -5.79 3.40
N LEU A 64 13.41 -4.49 3.64
CA LEU A 64 12.74 -3.42 2.90
C LEU A 64 13.79 -2.62 2.13
N THR A 65 13.39 -1.96 1.07
CA THR A 65 14.31 -1.21 0.19
C THR A 65 13.98 0.28 0.20
N SER A 66 14.91 1.10 -0.30
CA SER A 66 14.65 2.52 -0.58
C SER A 66 13.45 2.72 -1.51
N ASP A 67 13.23 1.81 -2.45
CA ASP A 67 12.10 1.88 -3.39
C ASP A 67 10.77 1.68 -2.64
N ASP A 68 10.74 0.76 -1.66
CA ASP A 68 9.58 0.63 -0.78
C ASP A 68 9.29 1.93 -0.01
N CYS A 69 10.33 2.64 0.43
CA CYS A 69 10.16 3.93 1.08
C CYS A 69 9.60 5.00 0.11
N CYS A 70 10.02 4.98 -1.15
CA CYS A 70 9.49 5.88 -2.17
C CYS A 70 8.01 5.57 -2.49
N ASP A 71 7.65 4.30 -2.63
CA ASP A 71 6.33 3.87 -3.14
C ASP A 71 5.23 3.89 -2.07
N TYR A 72 5.59 3.62 -0.81
CA TYR A 72 4.62 3.44 0.27
C TYR A 72 4.73 4.56 1.31
N LYS A 73 3.59 5.07 1.78
CA LYS A 73 3.55 6.08 2.86
C LYS A 73 3.70 5.47 4.24
N SER A 74 3.29 4.22 4.40
CA SER A 74 3.36 3.48 5.65
C SER A 74 3.67 2.03 5.37
N ILE A 75 4.57 1.46 6.16
CA ILE A 75 4.92 0.04 6.13
C ILE A 75 4.78 -0.49 7.55
N THR A 76 3.76 -1.31 7.77
CA THR A 76 3.49 -1.93 9.06
C THR A 76 4.13 -3.30 9.12
N ILE A 77 5.10 -3.48 10.02
CA ILE A 77 5.71 -4.76 10.30
C ILE A 77 4.82 -5.51 11.30
N ILE A 78 4.41 -6.72 10.92
CA ILE A 78 3.62 -7.64 11.74
C ILE A 78 4.34 -8.97 11.90
N GLU A 79 3.95 -9.74 12.90
CA GLU A 79 4.49 -11.07 13.18
C GLU A 79 3.40 -12.11 13.00
N ILE A 80 3.60 -13.06 12.07
CA ILE A 80 2.67 -14.16 11.81
C ILE A 80 3.45 -15.47 11.95
N GLY A 81 3.04 -16.33 12.88
CA GLY A 81 3.72 -17.62 13.11
C GLY A 81 5.19 -17.48 13.52
N GLY A 82 5.56 -16.39 14.22
CA GLY A 82 6.94 -16.11 14.62
C GLY A 82 7.81 -15.49 13.53
N LYS A 83 7.26 -15.28 12.32
CA LYS A 83 7.96 -14.67 11.18
C LYS A 83 7.51 -13.24 10.95
N PHE A 84 8.44 -12.35 10.63
CA PHE A 84 8.12 -10.98 10.26
C PHE A 84 7.62 -10.86 8.82
N THR A 85 6.56 -10.06 8.63
CA THR A 85 6.03 -9.66 7.34
C THR A 85 5.68 -8.18 7.33
N ALA A 86 5.56 -7.59 6.14
CA ALA A 86 5.22 -6.18 5.96
C ALA A 86 3.87 -6.03 5.26
N HIS A 87 2.99 -5.22 5.84
CA HIS A 87 1.80 -4.70 5.18
C HIS A 87 2.09 -3.27 4.71
N LYS A 88 1.91 -2.99 3.42
CA LYS A 88 2.36 -1.74 2.80
C LYS A 88 1.16 -0.91 2.35
N GLU A 89 1.13 0.36 2.73
CA GLU A 89 0.10 1.31 2.31
C GLU A 89 0.64 2.22 1.21
N PRO A 90 0.15 2.11 -0.04
CA PRO A 90 0.67 2.87 -1.16
C PRO A 90 0.54 4.38 -0.96
N ARG A 91 1.48 5.12 -1.53
CA ARG A 91 1.25 6.53 -1.81
C ARG A 91 0.25 6.62 -2.96
N VAL A 92 -0.76 7.45 -2.80
CA VAL A 92 -1.60 7.84 -3.94
C VAL A 92 -0.74 8.74 -4.81
N HIS A 93 -0.14 8.17 -5.86
CA HIS A 93 0.40 8.99 -6.93
C HIS A 93 -0.78 9.71 -7.58
N TYR A 94 -0.73 11.04 -7.69
CA TYR A 94 -1.77 11.86 -8.28
C TYR A 94 -2.31 11.20 -9.56
N ARG A 95 -3.54 10.66 -9.48
CA ARG A 95 -4.37 10.48 -10.66
C ARG A 95 -4.57 11.88 -11.20
N SER A 96 -4.21 12.10 -12.46
CA SER A 96 -4.50 13.34 -13.19
C SER A 96 -5.88 13.85 -12.81
N VAL A 97 -5.95 15.05 -12.21
CA VAL A 97 -7.19 15.82 -12.05
C VAL A 97 -7.58 16.29 -13.45
N MET A 98 -8.03 15.37 -14.30
CA MET A 98 -8.59 15.61 -15.64
C MET A 98 -9.42 14.40 -16.04
N LEU A 99 -10.47 14.09 -15.28
CA LEU A 99 -11.69 13.44 -15.80
C LEU A 99 -12.83 13.50 -14.76
N GLU A 100 -12.99 14.65 -14.11
CA GLU A 100 -14.32 15.07 -13.62
C GLU A 100 -14.85 16.10 -14.60
N ALA A 101 -15.28 15.62 -15.76
CA ALA A 101 -16.19 16.35 -16.62
C ALA A 101 -17.21 15.34 -17.14
N GLU A 102 -18.43 15.52 -16.66
CA GLU A 102 -19.66 15.21 -17.39
C GLU A 102 -20.13 13.76 -17.41
N THR A 103 -20.77 13.33 -16.32
CA THR A 103 -22.02 12.56 -16.46
C THR A 103 -23.12 13.29 -15.70
N ALA A 104 -23.88 14.10 -16.43
CA ALA A 104 -25.11 14.75 -16.00
C ALA A 104 -26.13 13.71 -15.48
N PRO A 105 -27.07 14.09 -14.58
CA PRO A 105 -28.09 13.18 -14.08
C PRO A 105 -29.02 12.79 -15.23
N VAL A 106 -29.14 11.48 -15.47
CA VAL A 106 -30.11 10.93 -16.41
C VAL A 106 -31.50 11.23 -15.86
N ALA A 107 -32.20 12.16 -16.51
CA ALA A 107 -33.61 12.42 -16.27
C ALA A 107 -34.42 11.15 -16.55
N GLU A 108 -35.14 10.67 -15.54
CA GLU A 108 -36.20 9.67 -15.70
C GLU A 108 -37.22 10.21 -16.70
N LYS A 109 -37.28 9.58 -17.88
CA LYS A 109 -38.36 9.82 -18.82
C LYS A 109 -39.27 8.61 -18.80
N GLU A 110 -40.34 8.71 -18.01
CA GLU A 110 -41.50 7.84 -18.10
C GLU A 110 -41.91 7.67 -19.57
N ARG A 111 -41.89 6.43 -20.06
CA ARG A 111 -42.53 6.06 -21.32
C ARG A 111 -43.81 5.32 -21.00
N THR A 112 -44.90 6.06 -20.94
CA THR A 112 -46.25 5.54 -21.14
C THR A 112 -46.36 5.04 -22.58
N CYS A 113 -46.48 3.72 -22.76
CA CYS A 113 -46.91 3.12 -24.02
C CYS A 113 -48.33 2.58 -23.85
N SER A 114 -49.30 3.37 -24.31
CA SER A 114 -50.67 2.94 -24.53
C SER A 114 -50.77 2.12 -25.83
N GLY A 115 -51.34 0.92 -25.68
CA GLY A 115 -52.00 0.04 -26.64
C GLY A 115 -51.65 0.03 -28.13
N LEU A 116 -51.30 -1.15 -28.66
CA LEU A 116 -52.10 -1.77 -29.73
C LEU A 116 -51.86 -3.29 -29.84
N LYS A 117 -52.95 -4.03 -29.98
CA LYS A 117 -53.07 -5.49 -30.10
C LYS A 117 -52.33 -6.05 -31.33
N ARG A 118 -51.72 -7.24 -31.22
CA ARG A 118 -51.91 -8.31 -32.23
C ARG A 118 -51.52 -9.69 -31.69
N TRP A 119 -52.44 -10.62 -31.89
CA TRP A 119 -52.35 -12.06 -31.59
C TRP A 119 -51.34 -12.74 -32.51
N ILE A 120 -50.71 -13.84 -32.04
CA ILE A 120 -50.78 -15.18 -32.66
C ILE A 120 -50.14 -16.20 -31.71
N ARG A 121 -50.79 -17.36 -31.70
CA ARG A 121 -50.63 -18.55 -30.85
C ARG A 121 -49.82 -19.61 -31.59
N LEU A 122 -49.36 -20.61 -30.83
CA LEU A 122 -48.82 -21.95 -31.23
C LEU A 122 -47.30 -21.92 -31.49
N GLY A 123 -46.48 -22.61 -30.69
CA GLY A 123 -46.44 -24.07 -30.50
C GLY A 123 -45.32 -24.60 -31.38
N LEU A 124 -44.44 -25.55 -31.06
CA LEU A 124 -44.33 -26.66 -30.11
C LEU A 124 -42.82 -27.06 -30.16
N PHE A 125 -42.30 -27.66 -29.09
CA PHE A 125 -41.16 -28.61 -29.01
C PHE A 125 -39.85 -28.34 -29.76
#